data_AF-A0A7Y7NXV0-F1
#
_entry.id   AF-A0A7Y7NXV0-F1
#
_cell.length_a   1.000
_cell.length_b   1.000
_cell.length_c   1.000
_cell.angle_alpha   90.00
_cell.angle_beta   90.00
_cell.angle_gamma   90.00
#
_symmetry.space_group_name_H-M   'P 1'
#
loop_
_entity.id
_entity.type
_entity.pdbx_description
1 polymer ?
#
loop_
_entity_poly.entity_id
_entity_poly.type
_entity_poly.pdbx_seq_one_letter_code
_entity_poly.pdbx_strand_id
1 'polypeptide(L)'
;MRIIYFLLFHLLLSSYWAFGNSDSLKIKWKRPINKDNIEKIQTTFIFRPFYINQSTKLSFSDNDGIGKDIIYKPNANGSVGFGINFFNLGLSFSVKVPSSTSKRTKYGNTDYTNIRITYNMERIGINAFYLGYKGFYLSNPTDIESGWNYNLPFPQRKDIDVYSVGLYTHFIWSDKFSYKAAFSQTERQKKSAGSLIIMIADRFTRIKNDSTFIPLCQQANYNDINGLKNGIFNTVNVAPGYAYSFVYKFFNFTNILAIGAGFQQQIYDMDNETKFKVNVPYFFNFKSSLGYNSKKYFANITYNADVNNIPIKQTNIKINYPSFEVVAGVRF
;
A
#
# COMPACT_ATOMS: atom_id res chain seq x y z
N MET A 1 0.24 5.05 24.51
CA MET A 1 1.51 4.42 24.94
C MET A 1 1.92 3.20 24.11
N ARG A 2 1.10 2.15 23.93
CA ARG A 2 1.50 0.90 23.22
C ARG A 2 2.00 1.09 21.77
N ILE A 3 1.47 2.07 21.02
CA ILE A 3 1.87 2.36 19.62
C ILE A 3 3.29 2.96 19.52
N ILE A 4 3.70 3.75 20.51
CA ILE A 4 5.03 4.39 20.53
C ILE A 4 6.12 3.36 20.81
N TYR A 5 5.88 2.45 21.77
CA TYR A 5 6.79 1.33 22.03
C TYR A 5 6.90 0.37 20.84
N PHE A 6 5.82 0.20 20.06
CA PHE A 6 5.81 -0.63 18.86
C PHE A 6 6.61 0.01 17.71
N LEU A 7 6.42 1.31 17.44
CA LEU A 7 7.24 2.04 16.47
C LEU A 7 8.72 2.06 16.87
N LEU A 8 9.01 2.23 18.17
CA LEU A 8 10.37 2.14 18.71
C LEU A 8 10.94 0.73 18.58
N PHE A 9 10.17 -0.32 18.86
CA PHE A 9 10.61 -1.72 18.73
C PHE A 9 10.92 -2.10 17.28
N HIS A 10 10.10 -1.65 16.31
CA HIS A 10 10.36 -1.86 14.88
C HIS A 10 11.54 -1.02 14.36
N LEU A 11 11.68 0.22 14.83
CA LEU A 11 12.85 1.06 14.55
C LEU A 11 14.13 0.46 15.18
N LEU A 12 14.03 -0.20 16.34
CA LEU A 12 15.13 -0.87 17.03
C LEU A 12 15.51 -2.21 16.38
N LEU A 13 14.56 -2.99 15.88
CA LEU A 13 14.84 -4.21 15.12
C LEU A 13 15.47 -3.92 13.75
N SER A 14 14.98 -2.89 13.06
CA SER A 14 15.58 -2.44 11.79
C SER A 14 16.96 -1.81 12.00
N SER A 15 17.20 -1.12 13.12
CA SER A 15 18.54 -0.63 13.47
C SER A 15 19.48 -1.74 13.93
N TYR A 16 19.02 -2.77 14.65
CA TYR A 16 19.86 -3.92 15.01
C TYR A 16 20.34 -4.70 13.79
N TRP A 17 19.49 -4.87 12.76
CA TRP A 17 19.93 -5.45 11.48
C TRP A 17 20.83 -4.51 10.66
N ALA A 18 20.69 -3.19 10.83
CA ALA A 18 21.53 -2.21 10.15
C ALA A 18 22.89 -1.97 10.84
N PHE A 19 23.02 -2.25 12.14
CA PHE A 19 24.18 -1.91 12.96
C PHE A 19 24.82 -3.09 13.73
N GLY A 20 24.27 -4.31 13.63
CA GLY A 20 24.85 -5.52 14.24
C GLY A 20 26.11 -5.99 13.52
N ASN A 21 27.27 -5.83 14.18
CA ASN A 21 28.62 -6.32 13.84
C ASN A 21 29.15 -6.02 12.43
N SER A 22 29.95 -4.95 12.39
CA SER A 22 30.31 -4.12 11.25
C SER A 22 31.52 -4.55 10.40
N ASP A 23 31.94 -5.82 10.42
CA ASP A 23 33.13 -6.23 9.62
C ASP A 23 32.90 -7.37 8.61
N SER A 24 31.97 -8.31 8.83
CA SER A 24 31.68 -9.39 7.86
C SER A 24 30.58 -9.06 6.85
N LEU A 25 29.73 -8.06 7.14
CA LEU A 25 28.65 -7.57 6.27
C LEU A 25 29.04 -6.36 5.40
N LYS A 26 30.33 -6.04 5.27
CA LYS A 26 30.89 -5.13 4.24
C LYS A 26 30.76 -5.70 2.80
N ILE A 27 29.66 -6.39 2.52
CA ILE A 27 29.32 -6.99 1.23
C ILE A 27 28.93 -5.85 0.28
N LYS A 28 29.76 -5.54 -0.73
CA LYS A 28 29.42 -5.10 -2.11
C LYS A 28 28.23 -4.12 -2.41
N TRP A 29 27.62 -3.45 -1.44
CA TRP A 29 26.47 -2.54 -1.66
C TRP A 29 26.86 -1.11 -2.06
N LYS A 30 28.16 -0.77 -2.01
CA LYS A 30 28.73 0.50 -2.50
C LYS A 30 29.14 0.50 -3.98
N ARG A 31 28.69 -0.48 -4.77
CA ARG A 31 29.00 -0.48 -6.22
C ARG A 31 28.23 0.66 -6.88
N PRO A 32 28.92 1.61 -7.53
CA PRO A 32 28.26 2.73 -8.18
C PRO A 32 27.33 2.22 -9.28
N ILE A 33 26.21 2.92 -9.48
CA ILE A 33 25.35 2.70 -10.64
C ILE A 33 26.14 2.74 -11.96
N ASN A 34 25.69 1.96 -12.93
CA ASN A 34 26.25 1.98 -14.27
C ASN A 34 25.87 3.30 -14.98
N LYS A 35 26.86 4.18 -15.17
CA LYS A 35 26.67 5.51 -15.77
C LYS A 35 26.24 5.45 -17.24
N ASP A 36 26.44 4.36 -17.95
CA ASP A 36 25.97 4.20 -19.33
C ASP A 36 24.47 3.94 -19.39
N ASN A 37 23.93 3.28 -18.35
CA ASN A 37 22.52 2.95 -18.22
C ASN A 37 21.73 4.02 -17.46
N ILE A 38 22.34 4.72 -16.52
CA ILE A 38 21.65 5.61 -15.58
C ILE A 38 22.36 6.96 -15.54
N GLU A 39 21.57 8.03 -15.60
CA GLU A 39 22.01 9.40 -15.41
C GLU A 39 21.45 9.95 -14.10
N LYS A 40 22.32 10.46 -13.22
CA LYS A 40 21.89 11.20 -12.04
C LYS A 40 21.49 12.60 -12.45
N ILE A 41 20.31 13.03 -12.01
CA ILE A 41 19.86 14.39 -12.24
C ILE A 41 20.24 15.19 -10.99
N GLN A 42 21.28 16.00 -11.10
CA GLN A 42 21.66 16.94 -10.03
C GLN A 42 20.59 18.03 -9.98
N THR A 43 19.84 18.06 -8.89
CA THR A 43 18.75 19.02 -8.70
C THR A 43 18.68 19.34 -7.22
N THR A 44 18.62 20.63 -6.90
CA THR A 44 18.54 21.09 -5.52
C THR A 44 17.10 21.05 -5.02
N PHE A 45 16.14 21.27 -5.92
CA PHE A 45 14.71 21.32 -5.59
C PHE A 45 13.83 20.73 -6.70
N ILE A 46 12.89 19.86 -6.31
CA ILE A 46 11.87 19.28 -7.21
C ILE A 46 10.50 19.70 -6.73
N PHE A 47 9.75 20.40 -7.59
CA PHE A 47 8.33 20.66 -7.38
C PHE A 47 7.50 19.56 -8.07
N ARG A 48 6.75 18.78 -7.27
CA ARG A 48 6.06 17.56 -7.73
C ARG A 48 4.58 17.57 -7.31
N PRO A 49 3.70 18.38 -7.95
CA PRO A 49 2.27 18.24 -7.73
C PRO A 49 1.79 16.88 -8.23
N PHE A 50 0.87 16.27 -7.49
CA PHE A 50 0.31 14.97 -7.82
C PHE A 50 -1.17 14.86 -7.46
N TYR A 51 -1.87 14.02 -8.21
CA TYR A 51 -3.16 13.47 -7.83
C TYR A 51 -2.98 11.98 -7.53
N ILE A 52 -3.54 11.50 -6.43
CA ILE A 52 -3.60 10.07 -6.11
C ILE A 52 -5.03 9.65 -5.82
N ASN A 53 -5.49 8.59 -6.49
CA ASN A 53 -6.70 7.88 -6.14
C ASN A 53 -6.34 6.57 -5.45
N GLN A 54 -6.71 6.43 -4.18
CA GLN A 54 -6.54 5.20 -3.41
C GLN A 54 -7.92 4.51 -3.29
N SER A 55 -8.07 3.37 -3.97
CA SER A 55 -9.33 2.63 -4.10
C SER A 55 -9.38 1.41 -3.18
N THR A 56 -9.14 1.63 -1.88
CA THR A 56 -9.09 0.55 -0.88
C THR A 56 -10.38 -0.26 -0.84
N LYS A 57 -10.29 -1.59 -0.75
CA LYS A 57 -11.46 -2.47 -0.58
C LYS A 57 -11.22 -3.40 0.60
N LEU A 58 -12.17 -3.46 1.52
CA LEU A 58 -12.22 -4.43 2.61
C LEU A 58 -13.22 -5.52 2.22
N SER A 59 -12.74 -6.73 2.00
CA SER A 59 -13.56 -7.86 1.55
C SER A 59 -13.52 -8.98 2.59
N PHE A 60 -14.67 -9.59 2.85
CA PHE A 60 -14.80 -10.82 3.60
C PHE A 60 -15.31 -11.89 2.64
N SER A 61 -14.57 -12.99 2.51
CA SER A 61 -14.90 -14.10 1.63
C SER A 61 -14.89 -15.40 2.42
N ASP A 62 -15.92 -16.20 2.26
CA ASP A 62 -15.98 -17.55 2.78
C ASP A 62 -15.23 -18.50 1.84
N ASN A 63 -14.24 -19.23 2.35
CA ASN A 63 -13.43 -20.15 1.55
C ASN A 63 -14.22 -21.40 1.13
N ASP A 64 -15.29 -21.75 1.87
CA ASP A 64 -16.15 -22.89 1.54
C ASP A 64 -17.16 -22.53 0.44
N GLY A 65 -17.26 -21.24 0.07
CA GLY A 65 -18.10 -20.74 -1.02
C GLY A 65 -19.61 -20.76 -0.71
N ILE A 66 -19.98 -21.00 0.55
CA ILE A 66 -21.37 -21.01 1.01
C ILE A 66 -21.83 -19.57 1.24
N GLY A 67 -20.99 -18.76 1.89
CA GLY A 67 -21.23 -17.34 2.11
C GLY A 67 -21.04 -16.48 0.87
N LYS A 68 -21.85 -15.43 0.73
CA LYS A 68 -21.64 -14.40 -0.30
C LYS A 68 -20.50 -13.46 0.11
N ASP A 69 -19.68 -13.03 -0.83
CA ASP A 69 -18.63 -12.04 -0.58
C ASP A 69 -19.23 -10.74 -0.02
N ILE A 70 -18.65 -10.21 1.05
CA ILE A 70 -19.06 -8.94 1.65
C ILE A 70 -17.97 -7.91 1.38
N ILE A 71 -18.28 -6.88 0.56
CA ILE A 71 -17.27 -5.94 0.08
C ILE A 71 -17.60 -4.52 0.53
N TYR A 72 -16.80 -4.01 1.47
CA TYR A 72 -16.87 -2.62 1.92
C TYR A 72 -15.89 -1.72 1.16
N LYS A 73 -16.34 -0.52 0.79
CA LYS A 73 -15.53 0.51 0.15
C LYS A 73 -15.63 1.85 0.87
N PRO A 74 -14.54 2.62 0.95
CA PRO A 74 -14.58 4.00 1.37
C PRO A 74 -15.12 4.89 0.24
N ASN A 75 -15.83 5.96 0.58
CA ASN A 75 -16.19 7.04 -0.34
C ASN A 75 -15.10 8.12 -0.38
N ALA A 76 -13.94 7.76 -0.92
CA ALA A 76 -12.81 8.69 -1.10
C ALA A 76 -12.60 8.99 -2.59
N ASN A 77 -12.66 10.27 -2.98
CA ASN A 77 -12.46 10.73 -4.36
C ASN A 77 -10.97 10.91 -4.75
N GLY A 78 -10.05 10.39 -3.93
CA GLY A 78 -8.61 10.63 -4.05
C GLY A 78 -8.15 11.91 -3.34
N SER A 79 -6.93 12.32 -3.62
CA SER A 79 -6.25 13.45 -2.97
C SER A 79 -5.32 14.14 -3.94
N VAL A 80 -5.19 15.45 -3.78
CA VAL A 80 -4.21 16.27 -4.49
C VAL A 80 -3.15 16.72 -3.52
N GLY A 81 -1.90 16.74 -3.96
CA GLY A 81 -0.79 17.04 -3.09
C GLY A 81 0.41 17.57 -3.83
N PHE A 82 1.45 17.89 -3.06
CA PHE A 82 2.76 18.24 -3.58
C PHE A 82 3.82 17.44 -2.84
N GLY A 83 4.85 17.04 -3.57
CA GLY A 83 6.04 16.40 -3.05
C GLY A 83 7.26 17.30 -3.21
N ILE A 84 8.18 17.18 -2.26
CA ILE A 84 9.51 17.78 -2.31
C ILE A 84 10.51 16.63 -2.14
N ASN A 85 11.50 16.60 -3.02
CA ASN A 85 12.63 15.67 -2.91
C ASN A 85 13.90 16.46 -2.58
N PHE A 86 14.57 16.07 -1.50
CA PHE A 86 15.87 16.59 -1.08
C PHE A 86 16.86 15.43 -1.03
N PHE A 87 17.82 15.41 -1.95
CA PHE A 87 18.74 14.28 -2.18
C PHE A 87 18.02 12.93 -2.38
N ASN A 88 18.10 12.05 -1.39
CA ASN A 88 17.52 10.70 -1.39
C ASN A 88 16.19 10.64 -0.63
N LEU A 89 15.76 11.73 0.03
CA LEU A 89 14.56 11.81 0.84
C LEU A 89 13.46 12.53 0.07
N GLY A 90 12.29 11.89 -0.05
CA GLY A 90 11.07 12.46 -0.59
C GLY A 90 10.00 12.57 0.49
N LEU A 91 9.49 13.78 0.68
CA LEU A 91 8.34 14.07 1.54
C LEU A 91 7.17 14.49 0.67
N SER A 92 5.97 14.00 0.97
CA SER A 92 4.77 14.33 0.21
C SER A 92 3.60 14.57 1.13
N PHE A 93 2.88 15.66 0.89
CA PHE A 93 1.67 16.02 1.60
C PHE A 93 0.52 16.12 0.61
N SER A 94 -0.67 15.64 1.00
CA SER A 94 -1.86 15.70 0.15
C SER A 94 -3.12 15.95 0.97
N VAL A 95 -4.07 16.63 0.36
CA VAL A 95 -5.41 16.90 0.91
C VAL A 95 -6.46 16.13 0.13
N LYS A 96 -7.49 15.63 0.83
CA LYS A 96 -8.62 14.91 0.23
C LYS A 96 -9.35 15.82 -0.76
N VAL A 97 -9.70 15.28 -1.93
CA VAL A 97 -10.62 15.96 -2.86
C VAL A 97 -12.05 15.87 -2.30
N PRO A 98 -12.75 17.00 -2.10
CA PRO A 98 -14.12 16.99 -1.58
C PRO A 98 -15.07 16.11 -2.41
N SER A 99 -16.01 15.46 -1.75
CA SER A 99 -17.07 14.70 -2.41
C SER A 99 -18.28 15.57 -2.70
N SER A 100 -18.96 15.34 -3.83
CA SER A 100 -20.23 16.02 -4.11
C SER A 100 -21.33 15.56 -3.14
N THR A 101 -22.35 16.39 -2.95
CA THR A 101 -23.49 16.07 -2.08
C THR A 101 -24.19 14.78 -2.53
N SER A 102 -24.43 14.61 -3.83
CA SER A 102 -25.02 13.38 -4.40
C SER A 102 -24.20 12.12 -4.02
N LYS A 103 -22.86 12.16 -4.12
CA LYS A 103 -22.01 11.03 -3.72
C LYS A 103 -22.06 10.76 -2.23
N ARG A 104 -22.12 11.80 -1.38
CA ARG A 104 -22.26 11.61 0.08
C ARG A 104 -23.59 11.01 0.47
N THR A 105 -24.67 11.43 -0.17
CA THR A 105 -26.00 10.86 0.05
C THR A 105 -26.04 9.39 -0.38
N LYS A 106 -25.43 9.07 -1.53
CA LYS A 106 -25.46 7.71 -2.09
C LYS A 106 -24.52 6.73 -1.38
N TYR A 107 -23.31 7.15 -0.99
CA TYR A 107 -22.25 6.26 -0.50
C TYR A 107 -21.77 6.57 0.93
N GLY A 108 -22.36 7.55 1.60
CA GLY A 108 -21.92 8.03 2.92
C GLY A 108 -20.69 8.94 2.86
N ASN A 109 -20.24 9.42 4.02
CA ASN A 109 -18.98 10.15 4.14
C ASN A 109 -17.88 9.21 4.64
N THR A 110 -16.67 9.42 4.14
CA THR A 110 -15.47 8.73 4.62
C THR A 110 -14.39 9.74 4.98
N ASP A 111 -13.87 9.65 6.18
CA ASP A 111 -12.67 10.36 6.59
C ASP A 111 -11.45 9.57 6.11
N TYR A 112 -10.46 10.29 5.58
CA TYR A 112 -9.32 9.70 4.88
C TYR A 112 -8.05 10.42 5.28
N THR A 113 -7.00 9.65 5.58
CA THR A 113 -5.66 10.18 5.84
C THR A 113 -4.64 9.27 5.17
N ASN A 114 -3.72 9.85 4.40
CA ASN A 114 -2.64 9.13 3.75
C ASN A 114 -1.35 9.94 3.86
N ILE A 115 -0.37 9.38 4.54
CA ILE A 115 0.95 9.97 4.74
C ILE A 115 1.95 9.01 4.13
N ARG A 116 2.85 9.52 3.28
CA ARG A 116 3.93 8.74 2.66
C ARG A 116 5.27 9.43 2.85
N ILE A 117 6.25 8.66 3.28
CA ILE A 117 7.66 9.07 3.36
C ILE A 117 8.44 8.09 2.51
N THR A 118 9.24 8.61 1.58
CA THR A 118 10.03 7.78 0.67
C THR A 118 11.50 8.10 0.84
N TYR A 119 12.33 7.08 0.98
CA TYR A 119 13.78 7.20 1.01
C TYR A 119 14.38 6.23 0.01
N ASN A 120 15.05 6.75 -1.03
CA ASN A 120 15.64 5.92 -2.07
C ASN A 120 17.14 6.15 -2.17
N MET A 121 17.89 5.06 -2.02
CA MET A 121 19.31 4.93 -2.38
C MET A 121 19.43 4.22 -3.73
N GLU A 122 20.66 3.98 -4.19
CA GLU A 122 20.92 3.32 -5.48
C GLU A 122 20.36 1.89 -5.52
N ARG A 123 20.47 1.15 -4.40
CA ARG A 123 20.11 -0.27 -4.33
C ARG A 123 19.07 -0.62 -3.27
N ILE A 124 18.60 0.40 -2.54
CA ILE A 124 17.64 0.24 -1.43
C ILE A 124 16.59 1.33 -1.57
N GLY A 125 15.31 0.95 -1.57
CA GLY A 125 14.19 1.87 -1.55
C GLY A 125 13.25 1.58 -0.39
N ILE A 126 13.06 2.55 0.50
CA ILE A 126 12.22 2.45 1.70
C ILE A 126 11.01 3.36 1.51
N ASN A 127 9.81 2.83 1.71
CA ASN A 127 8.57 3.61 1.64
C ASN A 127 7.77 3.35 2.92
N ALA A 128 7.74 4.34 3.81
CA ALA A 128 6.89 4.33 4.99
C ALA A 128 5.53 4.93 4.66
N PHE A 129 4.47 4.32 5.18
CA PHE A 129 3.11 4.83 4.97
C PHE A 129 2.27 4.74 6.22
N TYR A 130 1.33 5.68 6.33
CA TYR A 130 0.14 5.58 7.15
C TYR A 130 -1.08 5.80 6.26
N LEU A 131 -2.05 4.90 6.34
CA LEU A 131 -3.28 4.95 5.57
C LEU A 131 -4.47 4.63 6.48
N GLY A 132 -5.34 5.62 6.70
CA GLY A 132 -6.51 5.49 7.56
C GLY A 132 -7.80 5.85 6.82
N TYR A 133 -8.84 5.07 7.07
CA TYR A 133 -10.19 5.29 6.58
C TYR A 133 -11.18 5.09 7.72
N LYS A 134 -12.10 6.04 7.88
CA LYS A 134 -13.24 5.90 8.78
C LYS A 134 -14.53 6.19 8.04
N GLY A 135 -15.46 5.25 8.10
CA GLY A 135 -16.71 5.26 7.36
C GLY A 135 -16.57 4.58 5.99
N PHE A 136 -17.41 3.57 5.78
CA PHE A 136 -17.47 2.76 4.57
C PHE A 136 -18.92 2.62 4.10
N TYR A 137 -19.13 1.98 2.96
CA TYR A 137 -20.43 1.48 2.54
C TYR A 137 -20.28 0.06 1.99
N LEU A 138 -21.33 -0.74 2.13
CA LEU A 138 -21.41 -2.06 1.50
C LEU A 138 -21.57 -1.85 -0.01
N SER A 139 -20.59 -2.27 -0.81
CA SER A 139 -20.51 -1.92 -2.22
C SER A 139 -21.17 -2.92 -3.17
N ASN A 140 -21.57 -4.08 -2.66
CA ASN A 140 -22.24 -5.14 -3.41
C ASN A 140 -23.57 -5.60 -2.75
N PRO A 141 -24.48 -4.68 -2.36
CA PRO A 141 -25.69 -5.05 -1.65
C PRO A 141 -26.61 -5.99 -2.46
N THR A 142 -26.60 -5.92 -3.79
CA THR A 142 -27.36 -6.83 -4.66
C THR A 142 -26.97 -8.30 -4.55
N ASP A 143 -25.72 -8.58 -4.15
CA ASP A 143 -25.23 -9.95 -4.02
C ASP A 143 -25.65 -10.56 -2.67
N ILE A 144 -26.07 -9.70 -1.73
CA ILE A 144 -26.30 -10.03 -0.32
C ILE A 144 -27.80 -9.98 0.02
N GLU A 145 -28.52 -9.01 -0.53
CA GLU A 145 -29.95 -8.79 -0.32
C GLU A 145 -30.70 -8.89 -1.66
N SER A 146 -31.56 -9.90 -1.77
CA SER A 146 -32.39 -10.09 -2.96
C SER A 146 -33.37 -8.94 -3.14
N GLY A 147 -33.41 -8.33 -4.33
CA GLY A 147 -34.33 -7.24 -4.65
C GLY A 147 -33.84 -5.85 -4.25
N TRP A 148 -32.56 -5.71 -3.85
CA TRP A 148 -31.99 -4.39 -3.55
C TRP A 148 -32.03 -3.44 -4.76
N ASN A 149 -32.38 -2.16 -4.51
CA ASN A 149 -32.60 -1.14 -5.53
C ASN A 149 -31.46 -0.12 -5.61
N TYR A 150 -30.81 0.00 -6.79
CA TYR A 150 -29.70 0.92 -7.07
C TYR A 150 -30.00 2.42 -6.93
N ASN A 151 -31.27 2.79 -6.86
CA ASN A 151 -31.71 4.16 -6.61
C ASN A 151 -31.67 4.53 -5.13
N LEU A 152 -31.60 3.55 -4.23
CA LEU A 152 -31.44 3.78 -2.80
C LEU A 152 -29.97 4.10 -2.46
N PRO A 153 -29.72 4.84 -1.37
CA PRO A 153 -28.40 4.91 -0.76
C PRO A 153 -27.86 3.51 -0.47
N PHE A 154 -26.57 3.30 -0.75
CA PHE A 154 -25.89 2.06 -0.39
C PHE A 154 -25.84 1.95 1.15
N PRO A 155 -25.91 0.74 1.73
CA PRO A 155 -25.83 0.57 3.17
C PRO A 155 -24.54 1.17 3.74
N GLN A 156 -24.67 2.21 4.54
CA GLN A 156 -23.54 3.00 5.06
C GLN A 156 -23.09 2.46 6.42
N ARG A 157 -21.78 2.32 6.60
CA ARG A 157 -21.10 1.83 7.80
C ARG A 157 -20.11 2.88 8.30
N LYS A 158 -20.64 3.91 8.95
CA LYS A 158 -19.85 5.03 9.51
C LYS A 158 -18.95 4.60 10.69
N ASP A 159 -19.29 3.47 11.28
CA ASP A 159 -18.65 2.79 12.41
C ASP A 159 -17.36 2.04 12.03
N ILE A 160 -17.21 1.63 10.76
CA ILE A 160 -16.00 0.94 10.30
C ILE A 160 -14.81 1.90 10.25
N ASP A 161 -13.77 1.58 11.02
CA ASP A 161 -12.49 2.27 11.07
C ASP A 161 -11.38 1.27 10.72
N VAL A 162 -10.65 1.57 9.65
CA VAL A 162 -9.53 0.75 9.17
C VAL A 162 -8.33 1.64 8.97
N TYR A 163 -7.24 1.33 9.66
CA TYR A 163 -5.96 1.98 9.38
C TYR A 163 -4.83 0.97 9.28
N SER A 164 -3.80 1.38 8.55
CA SER A 164 -2.58 0.60 8.38
C SER A 164 -1.37 1.51 8.41
N VAL A 165 -0.33 1.06 9.09
CA VAL A 165 0.99 1.68 9.10
C VAL A 165 2.01 0.62 8.72
N GLY A 166 3.00 0.97 7.91
CA GLY A 166 3.95 -0.02 7.44
C GLY A 166 5.11 0.54 6.66
N LEU A 167 5.98 -0.39 6.27
CA LEU A 167 7.23 -0.15 5.56
C LEU A 167 7.36 -1.11 4.40
N TYR A 168 7.65 -0.57 3.21
CA TYR A 168 8.11 -1.33 2.06
C TYR A 168 9.58 -1.06 1.80
N THR A 169 10.42 -2.06 2.04
CA THR A 169 11.85 -2.01 1.73
C THR A 169 12.15 -2.87 0.52
N HIS A 170 12.77 -2.29 -0.49
CA HIS A 170 13.12 -2.94 -1.74
C HIS A 170 14.65 -3.01 -1.84
N PHE A 171 15.19 -4.21 -2.03
CA PHE A 171 16.60 -4.45 -2.35
C PHE A 171 16.74 -4.73 -3.84
N ILE A 172 17.67 -4.04 -4.50
CA ILE A 172 17.86 -4.07 -5.95
C ILE A 172 19.29 -4.56 -6.24
N TRP A 173 19.41 -5.64 -7.00
CA TRP A 173 20.71 -6.28 -7.28
C TRP A 173 21.47 -5.62 -8.44
N SER A 174 20.77 -5.18 -9.48
CA SER A 174 21.36 -4.65 -10.72
C SER A 174 21.91 -3.24 -10.52
N ASP A 175 23.08 -2.96 -11.10
CA ASP A 175 23.64 -1.61 -11.23
C ASP A 175 23.15 -0.89 -12.49
N LYS A 176 22.47 -1.60 -13.40
CA LYS A 176 21.94 -1.08 -14.66
C LYS A 176 20.51 -0.58 -14.56
N PHE A 177 19.76 -0.97 -13.53
CA PHE A 177 18.36 -0.59 -13.32
C PHE A 177 18.23 0.47 -12.23
N SER A 178 17.49 1.55 -12.50
CA SER A 178 17.20 2.61 -11.54
C SER A 178 15.73 2.59 -11.12
N TYR A 179 15.47 2.23 -9.87
CA TYR A 179 14.15 2.41 -9.24
C TYR A 179 13.78 3.89 -9.11
N LYS A 180 14.77 4.74 -8.83
CA LYS A 180 14.60 6.20 -8.70
C LYS A 180 14.11 6.83 -10.00
N ALA A 181 14.58 6.36 -11.15
CA ALA A 181 14.13 6.88 -12.44
C ALA A 181 12.62 6.72 -12.64
N ALA A 182 12.05 5.61 -12.15
CA ALA A 182 10.64 5.34 -12.25
C ALA A 182 9.82 6.03 -11.16
N PHE A 183 10.29 6.13 -9.90
CA PHE A 183 9.41 6.52 -8.78
C PHE A 183 9.80 7.79 -8.03
N SER A 184 11.05 8.25 -8.11
CA SER A 184 11.48 9.52 -7.49
C SER A 184 11.82 10.61 -8.49
N GLN A 185 12.08 10.24 -9.75
CA GLN A 185 12.48 11.14 -10.81
C GLN A 185 13.76 11.96 -10.48
N THR A 186 14.61 11.46 -9.58
CA THR A 186 15.95 12.01 -9.26
C THR A 186 17.07 11.39 -10.12
N GLU A 187 16.74 10.33 -10.86
CA GLU A 187 17.60 9.70 -11.85
C GLU A 187 16.84 9.56 -13.17
N ARG A 188 17.55 9.28 -14.25
CA ARG A 188 16.99 8.91 -15.55
C ARG A 188 17.58 7.59 -16.02
N GLN A 189 16.71 6.65 -16.36
CA GLN A 189 17.09 5.42 -17.04
C GLN A 189 17.31 5.75 -18.53
N LYS A 190 18.53 5.54 -19.03
CA LYS A 190 18.93 5.81 -20.42
C LYS A 190 18.76 4.61 -21.36
N LYS A 191 18.85 3.39 -20.82
CA LYS A 191 18.75 2.13 -21.57
C LYS A 191 17.84 1.16 -20.84
N SER A 192 17.09 0.35 -21.57
CA SER A 192 16.26 -0.70 -20.97
C SER A 192 17.12 -1.64 -20.12
N ALA A 193 16.65 -1.95 -18.92
CA ALA A 193 17.35 -2.82 -17.98
C ALA A 193 16.38 -3.40 -16.96
N GLY A 194 16.74 -4.55 -16.39
CA GLY A 194 16.02 -5.17 -15.29
C GLY A 194 16.90 -5.45 -14.08
N SER A 195 16.25 -5.87 -13.01
CA SER A 195 16.87 -6.29 -11.77
C SER A 195 16.01 -7.33 -11.08
N LEU A 196 16.67 -8.36 -10.52
CA LEU A 196 16.09 -9.07 -9.39
C LEU A 196 15.89 -8.10 -8.23
N ILE A 197 14.78 -8.28 -7.52
CA ILE A 197 14.48 -7.54 -6.31
C ILE A 197 14.07 -8.51 -5.20
N ILE A 198 14.28 -8.09 -3.96
CA ILE A 198 13.65 -8.68 -2.78
C ILE A 198 12.94 -7.53 -2.08
N MET A 199 11.66 -7.72 -1.80
CA MET A 199 10.87 -6.77 -1.03
C MET A 199 10.56 -7.35 0.35
N ILE A 200 10.77 -6.53 1.37
CA ILE A 200 10.27 -6.76 2.72
C ILE A 200 9.10 -5.79 2.93
N ALA A 201 7.92 -6.35 3.20
CA ALA A 201 6.70 -5.59 3.45
C ALA A 201 6.22 -5.84 4.89
N ASP A 202 6.50 -4.89 5.77
CA ASP A 202 5.98 -4.87 7.14
C ASP A 202 4.72 -4.00 7.22
N ARG A 203 3.71 -4.50 7.92
CA ARG A 203 2.41 -3.85 8.04
C ARG A 203 1.75 -4.18 9.35
N PHE A 204 1.42 -3.15 10.11
CA PHE A 204 0.41 -3.16 11.15
C PHE A 204 -0.92 -2.71 10.53
N THR A 205 -1.97 -3.49 10.73
CA THR A 205 -3.34 -3.15 10.34
C THR A 205 -4.26 -3.28 11.53
N ARG A 206 -5.15 -2.30 11.72
CA ARG A 206 -6.29 -2.42 12.62
C ARG A 206 -7.58 -2.28 11.84
N ILE A 207 -8.53 -3.16 12.12
CA ILE A 207 -9.92 -3.01 11.75
C ILE A 207 -10.73 -2.88 13.03
N LYS A 208 -11.66 -1.93 13.07
CA LYS A 208 -12.55 -1.71 14.19
C LYS A 208 -13.95 -1.37 13.68
N ASN A 209 -14.93 -1.79 14.45
CA ASN A 209 -16.33 -1.54 14.22
C ASN A 209 -17.10 -1.57 15.56
N ASP A 210 -18.26 -0.92 15.63
CA ASP A 210 -19.09 -0.90 16.83
C ASP A 210 -19.98 -2.17 16.91
N SER A 211 -20.24 -2.80 15.76
CA SER A 211 -20.98 -4.05 15.63
C SER A 211 -20.26 -5.04 14.70
N THR A 212 -20.88 -6.19 14.41
CA THR A 212 -20.32 -7.18 13.48
C THR A 212 -20.11 -6.58 12.07
N PHE A 213 -19.06 -7.03 11.40
CA PHE A 213 -18.83 -6.75 9.97
C PHE A 213 -19.78 -7.53 9.05
N ILE A 214 -20.49 -8.53 9.56
CA ILE A 214 -21.29 -9.45 8.75
C ILE A 214 -22.76 -9.03 8.75
N PRO A 215 -23.37 -8.75 7.57
CA PRO A 215 -24.80 -8.49 7.46
C PRO A 215 -25.65 -9.64 8.01
N LEU A 216 -26.80 -9.32 8.59
CA LEU A 216 -27.65 -10.29 9.30
C LEU A 216 -27.96 -11.55 8.46
N CYS A 217 -28.30 -11.39 7.18
CA CYS A 217 -28.63 -12.48 6.26
C CYS A 217 -27.44 -13.41 5.93
N GLN A 218 -26.20 -13.01 6.24
CA GLN A 218 -24.99 -13.80 5.97
C GLN A 218 -24.37 -14.37 7.25
N GLN A 219 -24.89 -14.03 8.45
CA GLN A 219 -24.26 -14.41 9.71
C GLN A 219 -24.07 -15.93 9.88
N ALA A 220 -25.07 -16.72 9.48
CA ALA A 220 -25.01 -18.18 9.55
C ALA A 220 -23.91 -18.80 8.65
N ASN A 221 -23.50 -18.10 7.60
CA ASN A 221 -22.46 -18.54 6.67
C ASN A 221 -21.05 -18.08 7.08
N TYR A 222 -20.95 -17.20 8.09
CA TYR A 222 -19.69 -16.61 8.55
C TYR A 222 -19.50 -16.81 10.05
N ASN A 223 -19.87 -17.98 10.58
CA ASN A 223 -19.83 -18.29 12.02
C ASN A 223 -18.45 -18.04 12.68
N ASP A 224 -17.38 -18.19 11.92
CA ASP A 224 -16.01 -18.03 12.42
C ASP A 224 -15.62 -16.58 12.74
N ILE A 225 -16.30 -15.62 12.12
CA ILE A 225 -16.03 -14.19 12.28
C ILE A 225 -17.30 -13.38 12.61
N ASN A 226 -18.45 -14.05 12.78
CA ASN A 226 -19.65 -13.39 13.26
C ASN A 226 -19.42 -12.91 14.70
N GLY A 227 -19.59 -11.61 14.94
CA GLY A 227 -19.23 -10.98 16.21
C GLY A 227 -17.82 -10.39 16.25
N LEU A 228 -17.05 -10.46 15.16
CA LEU A 228 -15.78 -9.75 15.03
C LEU A 228 -16.03 -8.23 15.09
N LYS A 229 -15.49 -7.57 16.12
CA LYS A 229 -15.63 -6.11 16.32
C LYS A 229 -14.32 -5.35 16.15
N ASN A 230 -13.21 -5.96 16.57
CA ASN A 230 -11.90 -5.33 16.53
C ASN A 230 -10.83 -6.38 16.20
N GLY A 231 -9.86 -6.01 15.38
CA GLY A 231 -8.77 -6.89 14.98
C GLY A 231 -7.49 -6.10 14.75
N ILE A 232 -6.39 -6.61 15.28
CA ILE A 232 -5.03 -6.10 15.08
C ILE A 232 -4.23 -7.19 14.41
N PHE A 233 -3.62 -6.84 13.27
CA PHE A 233 -2.90 -7.77 12.42
C PHE A 233 -1.51 -7.20 12.11
N ASN A 234 -0.48 -7.89 12.55
CA ASN A 234 0.92 -7.55 12.28
C ASN A 234 1.47 -8.53 11.27
N THR A 235 1.84 -8.05 10.10
CA THR A 235 2.28 -8.89 8.98
C THR A 235 3.65 -8.46 8.51
N VAL A 236 4.59 -9.39 8.41
CA VAL A 236 5.89 -9.20 7.76
C VAL A 236 6.00 -10.18 6.61
N ASN A 237 6.08 -9.69 5.39
CA ASN A 237 6.23 -10.51 4.19
C ASN A 237 7.61 -10.33 3.57
N VAL A 238 8.14 -11.42 3.02
CA VAL A 238 9.33 -11.40 2.17
C VAL A 238 8.92 -11.89 0.79
N ALA A 239 9.18 -11.07 -0.22
CA ALA A 239 8.74 -11.30 -1.58
C ALA A 239 9.88 -11.10 -2.57
N PRO A 240 10.48 -12.18 -3.11
CA PRO A 240 11.33 -12.06 -4.29
C PRO A 240 10.51 -11.54 -5.48
N GLY A 241 11.18 -10.88 -6.39
CA GLY A 241 10.54 -10.26 -7.53
C GLY A 241 11.49 -9.88 -8.63
N TYR A 242 10.92 -9.30 -9.67
CA TYR A 242 11.67 -8.78 -10.80
C TYR A 242 11.14 -7.40 -11.18
N ALA A 243 12.08 -6.52 -11.49
CA ALA A 243 11.81 -5.19 -11.99
C ALA A 243 12.39 -5.06 -13.40
N TYR A 244 11.66 -4.41 -14.30
CA TYR A 244 12.13 -4.13 -15.64
C TYR A 244 11.68 -2.74 -16.08
N SER A 245 12.61 -1.96 -16.63
CA SER A 245 12.35 -0.68 -17.26
C SER A 245 12.63 -0.79 -18.75
N PHE A 246 11.59 -0.58 -19.56
CA PHE A 246 11.74 -0.34 -21.00
C PHE A 246 11.92 1.15 -21.24
N VAL A 247 12.97 1.53 -21.97
CA VAL A 247 13.29 2.93 -22.27
C VAL A 247 13.26 3.19 -23.76
N TYR A 248 12.54 4.25 -24.14
CA TYR A 248 12.58 4.80 -25.49
C TYR A 248 12.73 6.33 -25.41
N LYS A 249 13.92 6.82 -25.78
CA LYS A 249 14.29 8.24 -25.64
C LYS A 249 14.12 8.72 -24.18
N PHE A 250 13.20 9.66 -23.95
CA PHE A 250 12.89 10.21 -22.63
C PHE A 250 11.73 9.48 -21.95
N PHE A 251 11.10 8.51 -22.60
CA PHE A 251 10.01 7.73 -22.03
C PHE A 251 10.54 6.48 -21.36
N ASN A 252 9.95 6.14 -20.22
CA ASN A 252 10.23 4.93 -19.49
C ASN A 252 8.92 4.23 -19.11
N PHE A 253 8.86 2.93 -19.34
CA PHE A 253 7.79 2.06 -18.85
C PHE A 253 8.39 1.02 -17.91
N THR A 254 8.12 1.15 -16.62
CA THR A 254 8.76 0.37 -15.57
C THR A 254 7.73 -0.46 -14.84
N ASN A 255 7.95 -1.78 -14.78
CA ASN A 255 7.10 -2.71 -14.07
C ASN A 255 7.91 -3.43 -13.00
N ILE A 256 7.28 -3.66 -11.86
CA ILE A 256 7.82 -4.40 -10.72
C ILE A 256 6.74 -5.38 -10.29
N LEU A 257 7.13 -6.64 -10.17
CA LEU A 257 6.29 -7.69 -9.62
C LEU A 257 7.08 -8.40 -8.51
N ALA A 258 6.48 -8.52 -7.33
CA ALA A 258 7.02 -9.26 -6.21
C ALA A 258 5.91 -10.14 -5.61
N ILE A 259 6.22 -11.42 -5.43
CA ILE A 259 5.31 -12.43 -4.89
C ILE A 259 6.04 -13.16 -3.78
N GLY A 260 5.37 -13.40 -2.66
CA GLY A 260 5.97 -14.10 -1.55
C GLY A 260 4.95 -14.51 -0.50
N ALA A 261 5.46 -14.71 0.70
CA ALA A 261 4.66 -15.02 1.86
C ALA A 261 5.29 -14.36 3.08
N GLY A 262 4.57 -14.43 4.20
CA GLY A 262 5.02 -13.79 5.42
C GLY A 262 4.58 -14.48 6.67
N PHE A 263 4.91 -13.85 7.78
CA PHE A 263 4.40 -14.19 9.09
C PHE A 263 3.37 -13.16 9.49
N GLN A 264 2.21 -13.61 9.98
CA GLN A 264 1.15 -12.75 10.46
C GLN A 264 0.71 -13.14 11.86
N GLN A 265 0.82 -12.19 12.79
CA GLN A 265 0.22 -12.28 14.13
C GLN A 265 -1.13 -11.59 14.11
N GLN A 266 -2.15 -12.24 14.66
CA GLN A 266 -3.52 -11.77 14.70
C GLN A 266 -4.02 -11.75 16.14
N ILE A 267 -4.54 -10.61 16.59
CA ILE A 267 -5.27 -10.47 17.86
C ILE A 267 -6.61 -9.85 17.53
N TYR A 268 -7.70 -10.55 17.82
CA TYR A 268 -9.02 -10.06 17.45
C TYR A 268 -10.09 -10.41 18.48
N ASP A 269 -11.02 -9.49 18.64
CA ASP A 269 -12.10 -9.55 19.61
C ASP A 269 -13.38 -10.02 18.91
N MET A 270 -13.87 -11.17 19.37
CA MET A 270 -15.21 -11.68 19.13
C MET A 270 -16.13 -11.24 20.28
N ASP A 271 -17.44 -11.44 20.17
CA ASP A 271 -18.43 -10.91 21.14
C ASP A 271 -18.08 -11.16 22.62
N ASN A 272 -17.51 -12.32 22.96
CA ASN A 272 -17.20 -12.71 24.35
C ASN A 272 -15.73 -13.09 24.59
N GLU A 273 -14.89 -13.09 23.56
CA GLU A 273 -13.52 -13.62 23.67
C GLU A 273 -12.53 -12.89 22.76
N THR A 274 -11.31 -12.67 23.27
CA THR A 274 -10.17 -12.23 22.46
C THR A 274 -9.39 -13.47 22.01
N LYS A 275 -9.16 -13.59 20.71
CA LYS A 275 -8.38 -14.68 20.10
C LYS A 275 -7.00 -14.20 19.68
N PHE A 276 -6.03 -15.07 19.86
CA PHE A 276 -4.68 -14.94 19.31
C PHE A 276 -4.45 -16.03 18.27
N LYS A 277 -3.95 -15.65 17.10
CA LYS A 277 -3.58 -16.59 16.03
C LYS A 277 -2.31 -16.15 15.31
N VAL A 278 -1.67 -17.13 14.69
CA VAL A 278 -0.55 -16.93 13.78
C VAL A 278 -0.89 -17.58 12.45
N ASN A 279 -0.54 -16.92 11.36
CA ASN A 279 -0.78 -17.39 10.01
C ASN A 279 0.40 -17.06 9.09
N VAL A 280 0.43 -17.71 7.94
CA VAL A 280 1.40 -17.46 6.86
C VAL A 280 0.65 -16.97 5.63
N PRO A 281 0.38 -15.64 5.52
CA PRO A 281 -0.34 -15.13 4.37
C PRO A 281 0.57 -15.09 3.14
N TYR A 282 -0.04 -15.29 1.97
CA TYR A 282 0.58 -14.94 0.69
C TYR A 282 0.56 -13.43 0.50
N PHE A 283 1.58 -12.95 -0.20
CA PHE A 283 1.78 -11.54 -0.49
C PHE A 283 2.01 -11.33 -1.98
N PHE A 284 1.35 -10.32 -2.52
CA PHE A 284 1.48 -9.90 -3.90
C PHE A 284 1.64 -8.38 -3.94
N ASN A 285 2.64 -7.91 -4.67
CA ASN A 285 2.79 -6.50 -5.02
C ASN A 285 3.11 -6.35 -6.50
N PHE A 286 2.35 -5.50 -7.15
CA PHE A 286 2.59 -5.07 -8.52
C PHE A 286 2.64 -3.56 -8.58
N LYS A 287 3.68 -3.04 -9.24
CA LYS A 287 3.85 -1.62 -9.47
C LYS A 287 4.21 -1.38 -10.93
N SER A 288 3.48 -0.47 -11.57
CA SER A 288 3.71 -0.08 -12.96
C SER A 288 3.82 1.44 -13.04
N SER A 289 4.75 1.94 -13.84
CA SER A 289 4.97 3.36 -14.05
C SER A 289 5.24 3.63 -15.52
N LEU A 290 4.47 4.55 -16.09
CA LEU A 290 4.73 5.12 -17.41
C LEU A 290 5.11 6.59 -17.22
N GLY A 291 6.36 6.90 -17.54
CA GLY A 291 6.94 8.22 -17.31
C GLY A 291 7.53 8.84 -18.56
N TYR A 292 7.55 10.17 -18.56
CA TYR A 292 8.42 11.01 -19.37
C TYR A 292 9.42 11.69 -18.44
N ASN A 293 10.72 11.59 -18.74
CA ASN A 293 11.79 12.07 -17.88
C ASN A 293 12.86 12.81 -18.69
N SER A 294 12.69 14.13 -18.82
CA SER A 294 13.72 15.03 -19.36
C SER A 294 14.60 15.61 -18.25
N LYS A 295 15.56 16.49 -18.57
CA LYS A 295 16.40 17.14 -17.55
C LYS A 295 15.58 18.06 -16.64
N LYS A 296 14.75 18.93 -17.22
CA LYS A 296 13.99 19.96 -16.49
C LYS A 296 12.56 19.55 -16.12
N TYR A 297 11.90 18.77 -16.97
CA TYR A 297 10.49 18.40 -16.83
C TYR A 297 10.31 16.89 -16.74
N PHE A 298 9.35 16.45 -15.92
CA PHE A 298 8.94 15.07 -15.88
C PHE A 298 7.43 14.94 -15.68
N ALA A 299 6.87 13.84 -16.17
CA ALA A 299 5.51 13.44 -15.90
C ALA A 299 5.47 11.93 -15.69
N ASN A 300 4.57 11.45 -14.85
CA ASN A 300 4.47 10.04 -14.55
C ASN A 300 3.06 9.64 -14.19
N ILE A 301 2.66 8.47 -14.66
CA ILE A 301 1.46 7.76 -14.24
C ILE A 301 1.93 6.48 -13.55
N THR A 302 1.57 6.29 -12.29
CA THR A 302 1.93 5.12 -11.51
C THR A 302 0.70 4.38 -11.03
N TYR A 303 0.67 3.07 -11.26
CA TYR A 303 -0.27 2.15 -10.66
C TYR A 303 0.47 1.29 -9.63
N ASN A 304 -0.10 1.12 -8.45
CA ASN A 304 0.37 0.17 -7.44
C ASN A 304 -0.81 -0.66 -6.97
N ALA A 305 -0.59 -1.96 -6.83
CA ALA A 305 -1.55 -2.88 -6.24
C ALA A 305 -0.82 -3.80 -5.28
N ASP A 306 -1.30 -3.84 -4.04
CA ASP A 306 -0.91 -4.87 -3.08
C ASP A 306 -2.14 -5.34 -2.30
N VAL A 307 -2.02 -6.56 -1.78
CA VAL A 307 -3.10 -7.23 -1.05
C VAL A 307 -2.59 -7.60 0.33
N ASN A 308 -3.34 -7.20 1.36
CA ASN A 308 -3.19 -7.77 2.70
C ASN A 308 -4.19 -8.90 2.89
N ASN A 309 -3.70 -10.11 3.04
CA ASN A 309 -4.52 -11.29 3.26
C ASN A 309 -4.51 -11.64 4.75
N ILE A 310 -5.69 -11.74 5.36
CA ILE A 310 -5.87 -12.03 6.78
C ILE A 310 -6.80 -13.24 6.89
N PRO A 311 -6.24 -14.47 6.82
CA PRO A 311 -7.03 -15.68 6.93
C PRO A 311 -7.46 -15.92 8.38
N ILE A 312 -8.74 -16.20 8.59
CA ILE A 312 -9.32 -16.55 9.89
C ILE A 312 -10.21 -17.78 9.71
N LYS A 313 -9.64 -18.97 9.97
CA LYS A 313 -10.31 -20.27 9.76
C LYS A 313 -10.89 -20.37 8.33
N GLN A 314 -12.21 -20.55 8.17
CA GLN A 314 -12.87 -20.68 6.86
C GLN A 314 -13.09 -19.32 6.19
N THR A 315 -12.94 -18.20 6.89
CA THR A 315 -13.09 -16.87 6.29
C THR A 315 -11.74 -16.25 5.95
N ASN A 316 -11.69 -15.50 4.86
CA ASN A 316 -10.54 -14.71 4.47
C ASN A 316 -10.90 -13.23 4.38
N ILE A 317 -10.24 -12.41 5.20
CA ILE A 317 -10.37 -10.95 5.14
C ILE A 317 -9.28 -10.43 4.22
N LYS A 318 -9.67 -9.78 3.11
CA LYS A 318 -8.75 -9.18 2.14
C LYS A 318 -8.87 -7.67 2.18
N ILE A 319 -7.74 -6.99 2.37
CA ILE A 319 -7.66 -5.54 2.19
C ILE A 319 -6.80 -5.27 0.96
N ASN A 320 -7.44 -4.77 -0.09
CA ASN A 320 -6.78 -4.42 -1.33
C ASN A 320 -6.40 -2.94 -1.28
N TYR A 321 -5.17 -2.60 -1.68
CA TYR A 321 -4.66 -1.22 -1.69
C TYR A 321 -4.30 -0.72 -3.10
N PRO A 322 -5.19 -0.82 -4.10
CA PRO A 322 -4.90 -0.29 -5.42
C PRO A 322 -4.82 1.25 -5.34
N SER A 323 -3.78 1.79 -5.94
CA SER A 323 -3.54 3.22 -6.01
C SER A 323 -3.14 3.63 -7.42
N PHE A 324 -3.71 4.73 -7.88
CA PHE A 324 -3.37 5.35 -9.15
C PHE A 324 -2.87 6.77 -8.88
N GLU A 325 -1.63 7.08 -9.26
CA GLU A 325 -0.99 8.38 -9.05
C GLU A 325 -0.62 9.00 -10.41
N VAL A 326 -0.95 10.27 -10.58
CA VAL A 326 -0.54 11.09 -11.73
C VAL A 326 0.27 12.26 -11.20
N VAL A 327 1.45 12.48 -11.80
CA VAL A 327 2.41 13.49 -11.38
C VAL A 327 2.92 14.24 -12.61
N ALA A 328 3.05 15.55 -12.50
CA ALA A 328 3.82 16.37 -13.45
C ALA A 328 4.66 17.36 -12.65
N GLY A 329 5.95 17.45 -12.91
CA GLY A 329 6.85 18.24 -12.08
C GLY A 329 7.99 18.91 -12.85
N VAL A 330 8.63 19.84 -12.15
CA VAL A 330 9.73 20.65 -12.66
C VAL A 330 10.92 20.55 -11.69
N ARG A 331 12.12 20.53 -12.26
CA ARG A 331 13.40 20.51 -11.55
C ARG A 331 14.09 21.87 -11.65
N PHE A 332 14.62 22.34 -10.53
CA PHE A 332 15.35 23.62 -10.41
C PHE A 332 16.81 23.42 -10.05
#